data_AF-A0A8S2LS00-F1
#
_entry.id   AF-A0A8S2LS00-F1
#
_cell.length_a   1.000
_cell.length_b   1.000
_cell.length_c   1.000
_cell.angle_alpha   90.00
_cell.angle_beta   90.00
_cell.angle_gamma   90.00
#
_symmetry.space_group_name_H-M   'P 1'
#
loop_
_entity.id
_entity.type
_entity.pdbx_description
1 polymer ?
#
loop_
_entity_poly.entity_id
_entity_poly.type
_entity_poly.pdbx_seq_one_letter_code
_entity_poly.pdbx_strand_id
1 'polypeptide(L)'
;MDDQAGKPYLKIIGLIWILIECSLVAGNIFGFASLFTELPRYGIYQSECISSLEQNKLSKANITTDACHGQQAKYQLAFALGIAFYNLPAMVSGMISDYFGPRSLKLIAIIFHLISWLSLGFITPNRNWLLIIHTVFLSLSGISTLLASFSISNHFVKSRGLVTALISGSQLTGSLWYAIFQILIGKGLISLSTLSFIWASFSVLMFGSAMLFLDWPFSFIDSTLKSKITKKEVKTITNDDTLIKHLTSPLFIVVTLFLSSLLLTVSFLPIVWPAWISYLTGSNSESITSYTFWFNMLAGLGIFIAPLCGFIVDFKAHRGYTQKMFNISILQTITWIGCVSLCVVCLQQSITAAQIALFILIISRVILVAGSQALIATV
;
A
#
# COMPACT_ATOMS: atom_id res chain seq x y z
N MET A 1 35.45 -12.86 10.13
CA MET A 1 35.16 -11.46 10.48
C MET A 1 36.19 -10.62 9.73
N ASP A 2 35.76 -9.93 8.67
CA ASP A 2 36.47 -8.89 7.86
C ASP A 2 36.32 -8.96 6.33
N ASP A 3 35.28 -9.62 5.79
CA ASP A 3 34.99 -9.57 4.34
C ASP A 3 33.58 -9.08 3.96
N GLN A 4 32.84 -8.48 4.90
CA GLN A 4 31.52 -7.88 4.63
C GLN A 4 31.50 -6.34 4.74
N ALA A 5 32.67 -5.72 4.72
CA ALA A 5 32.81 -4.28 4.56
C ALA A 5 32.56 -3.86 3.10
N GLY A 6 31.40 -4.26 2.55
CA GLY A 6 30.83 -3.55 1.40
C GLY A 6 30.76 -2.07 1.77
N LYS A 7 31.41 -1.23 0.96
CA LYS A 7 31.66 0.17 1.27
C LYS A 7 30.35 0.83 1.73
N PRO A 8 30.32 1.52 2.89
CA PRO A 8 29.08 1.95 3.56
C PRO A 8 28.16 2.79 2.66
N TYR A 9 28.72 3.50 1.69
CA TYR A 9 27.97 4.27 0.71
C TYR A 9 27.07 3.41 -0.20
N LEU A 10 27.47 2.18 -0.57
CA LEU A 10 26.62 1.31 -1.41
C LEU A 10 25.33 0.91 -0.70
N LYS A 11 25.40 0.65 0.60
CA LYS A 11 24.21 0.31 1.42
C LYS A 11 23.22 1.47 1.47
N ILE A 12 23.74 2.68 1.61
CA ILE A 12 22.93 3.90 1.65
C ILE A 12 22.32 4.19 0.27
N ILE A 13 23.10 4.05 -0.81
CA ILE A 13 22.60 4.21 -2.18
C ILE A 13 21.48 3.20 -2.48
N GLY A 14 21.68 1.93 -2.13
CA GLY A 14 20.66 0.89 -2.29
C GLY A 14 19.40 1.18 -1.49
N LEU A 15 19.55 1.67 -0.25
CA LEU A 15 18.40 2.10 0.56
C LEU A 15 17.64 3.26 -0.11
N ILE A 16 18.34 4.33 -0.51
CA ILE A 16 17.70 5.49 -1.16
C ILE A 16 16.97 5.04 -2.43
N TRP A 17 17.58 4.16 -3.22
CA TRP A 17 16.97 3.63 -4.43
C TRP A 17 15.67 2.87 -4.13
N ILE A 18 15.71 1.96 -3.14
CA ILE A 18 14.51 1.21 -2.70
C ILE A 18 13.44 2.16 -2.16
N LEU A 19 13.82 3.21 -1.43
CA LEU A 19 12.86 4.22 -0.97
C LEU A 19 12.21 4.95 -2.14
N ILE A 20 12.94 5.32 -3.19
CA ILE A 20 12.34 5.94 -4.38
C ILE A 20 11.40 4.96 -5.08
N GLU A 21 11.82 3.71 -5.22
CA GLU A 21 11.05 2.69 -5.91
C GLU A 21 9.77 2.29 -5.17
N CYS A 22 9.82 2.13 -3.85
CA CYS A 22 8.64 1.90 -3.02
C CYS A 22 7.66 3.07 -3.14
N SER A 23 8.15 4.30 -3.22
CA SER A 23 7.31 5.49 -3.40
C SER A 23 6.62 5.45 -4.77
N LEU A 24 7.33 5.06 -5.83
CA LEU A 24 6.81 5.03 -7.20
C LEU A 24 5.85 3.88 -7.50
N VAL A 25 5.85 2.82 -6.69
CA VAL A 25 5.17 1.54 -7.00
C VAL A 25 4.29 1.05 -5.86
N ALA A 26 4.86 0.87 -4.66
CA ALA A 26 4.21 0.14 -3.57
C ALA A 26 2.92 0.81 -3.07
N GLY A 27 2.89 2.15 -3.13
CA GLY A 27 1.81 2.96 -2.57
C GLY A 27 0.71 3.37 -3.51
N ASN A 28 0.87 3.15 -4.81
CA ASN A 28 0.09 3.89 -5.81
C ASN A 28 -1.41 3.62 -5.69
N ILE A 29 -1.81 2.37 -5.45
CA ILE A 29 -3.22 2.01 -5.35
C ILE A 29 -3.98 2.88 -4.33
N PHE A 30 -3.35 3.26 -3.22
CA PHE A 30 -4.00 4.05 -2.17
C PHE A 30 -4.38 5.48 -2.61
N GLY A 31 -3.77 5.99 -3.68
CA GLY A 31 -4.09 7.28 -4.28
C GLY A 31 -5.12 7.23 -5.40
N PHE A 32 -5.54 6.02 -5.82
CA PHE A 32 -6.29 5.79 -7.05
C PHE A 32 -7.60 6.60 -7.16
N ALA A 33 -8.22 6.93 -6.02
CA ALA A 33 -9.43 7.76 -5.97
C ALA A 33 -9.30 9.12 -6.67
N SER A 34 -8.10 9.72 -6.71
CA SER A 34 -7.86 10.97 -7.46
C SER A 34 -8.16 10.80 -8.95
N LEU A 35 -7.91 9.61 -9.50
CA LEU A 35 -8.15 9.33 -10.92
C LEU A 35 -9.65 9.26 -11.26
N PHE A 36 -10.53 9.02 -10.28
CA PHE A 36 -11.98 8.92 -10.50
C PHE A 36 -12.57 10.19 -11.12
N THR A 37 -11.95 11.34 -10.83
CA THR A 37 -12.36 12.63 -11.36
C THR A 37 -11.99 12.82 -12.84
N GLU A 38 -10.99 12.09 -13.32
CA GLU A 38 -10.47 12.22 -14.69
C GLU A 38 -10.99 11.13 -15.64
N LEU A 39 -11.27 9.92 -15.14
CA LEU A 39 -11.79 8.79 -15.94
C LEU A 39 -13.07 9.11 -16.74
N PRO A 40 -14.02 9.94 -16.24
CA PRO A 40 -15.19 10.34 -17.02
C PRO A 40 -14.84 11.07 -18.33
N ARG A 41 -13.73 11.83 -18.38
CA ARG A 41 -13.27 12.51 -19.60
C ARG A 41 -12.92 11.54 -20.73
N TYR A 42 -12.61 10.30 -20.38
CA TYR A 42 -12.28 9.22 -21.32
C TYR A 42 -13.48 8.29 -21.61
N GLY A 43 -14.68 8.62 -21.12
CA GLY A 43 -15.90 7.84 -21.35
C GLY A 43 -15.94 6.49 -20.63
N ILE A 44 -15.06 6.26 -19.64
CA ILE A 44 -14.95 4.98 -18.95
C ILE A 44 -16.19 4.74 -18.07
N TYR A 45 -16.91 3.65 -18.32
CA TYR A 45 -18.20 3.32 -17.68
C TYR A 45 -19.32 4.35 -17.91
N GLN A 46 -19.24 5.18 -18.95
CA GLN A 46 -20.30 6.16 -19.27
C GLN A 46 -21.65 5.48 -19.61
N SER A 47 -21.64 4.24 -20.11
CA SER A 47 -22.84 3.45 -20.37
C SER A 47 -23.68 3.16 -19.13
N GLU A 48 -23.05 3.05 -17.95
CA GLU A 48 -23.72 2.81 -16.66
C GLU A 48 -24.54 4.02 -16.19
N CYS A 49 -24.31 5.19 -16.81
CA CYS A 49 -25.06 6.42 -16.55
C CYS A 49 -26.32 6.51 -17.40
N ILE A 50 -26.23 6.03 -18.65
CA ILE A 50 -27.35 6.09 -19.59
C ILE A 50 -28.46 5.13 -19.14
N SER A 51 -28.09 3.93 -18.70
CA SER A 51 -29.03 2.93 -18.18
C SER A 51 -29.79 3.40 -16.92
N SER A 52 -29.12 4.13 -16.02
CA SER A 52 -29.75 4.66 -14.80
C SER A 52 -30.67 5.87 -15.10
N LEU A 53 -30.33 6.68 -16.10
CA LEU A 53 -31.20 7.77 -16.59
C LEU A 53 -32.46 7.25 -17.30
N GLU A 54 -32.37 6.15 -18.06
CA GLU A 54 -33.54 5.52 -18.70
C GLU A 54 -34.50 4.92 -17.67
N GLN A 55 -33.99 4.33 -16.59
CA GLN A 55 -34.80 3.87 -15.46
C GLN A 55 -35.44 5.03 -14.69
N ASN A 56 -34.69 6.14 -14.47
CA ASN A 56 -35.21 7.32 -13.77
C ASN A 56 -36.19 8.14 -14.61
N LYS A 57 -36.16 8.09 -15.95
CA LYS A 57 -37.18 8.74 -16.81
C LYS A 57 -38.59 8.17 -16.64
N LEU A 58 -38.77 6.98 -16.06
CA LEU A 58 -40.09 6.47 -15.66
C LEU A 58 -40.65 7.15 -14.39
N SER A 59 -39.79 7.84 -13.63
CA SER A 59 -40.13 8.58 -12.41
C SER A 59 -39.85 10.06 -12.62
N LYS A 60 -40.88 10.83 -12.99
CA LYS A 60 -40.80 12.30 -13.14
C LYS A 60 -40.21 12.96 -11.89
N ALA A 61 -38.92 13.31 -11.93
CA ALA A 61 -38.31 14.31 -11.04
C ALA A 61 -37.05 14.90 -11.71
N ASN A 62 -36.86 16.20 -11.51
CA ASN A 62 -35.85 17.07 -12.10
C ASN A 62 -34.43 16.47 -12.06
N ILE A 63 -33.87 16.14 -13.24
CA ILE A 63 -32.48 15.70 -13.39
C ILE A 63 -31.60 16.95 -13.51
N THR A 64 -31.32 17.57 -12.37
CA THR A 64 -30.16 18.46 -12.22
C THR A 64 -28.92 17.59 -12.05
N THR A 65 -28.00 17.61 -13.01
CA THR A 65 -26.56 17.21 -12.89
C THR A 65 -26.18 16.28 -11.73
N ASP A 66 -26.88 15.16 -11.55
CA ASP A 66 -26.55 14.19 -10.52
C ASP A 66 -25.37 13.35 -11.02
N ALA A 67 -24.31 13.32 -10.21
CA ALA A 67 -23.18 12.44 -10.41
C ALA A 67 -23.69 11.01 -10.66
N CYS A 68 -23.29 10.41 -11.77
CA CYS A 68 -23.74 9.10 -12.17
C CYS A 68 -23.36 8.03 -11.14
N HIS A 69 -24.35 7.60 -10.33
CA HIS A 69 -24.15 6.63 -9.26
C HIS A 69 -23.58 5.30 -9.77
N GLY A 70 -24.04 4.82 -10.93
CA GLY A 70 -23.58 3.55 -11.52
C GLY A 70 -22.09 3.56 -11.90
N GLN A 71 -21.62 4.63 -12.52
CA GLN A 71 -20.21 4.82 -12.89
C GLN A 71 -19.32 4.92 -11.64
N GLN A 72 -19.73 5.71 -10.66
CA GLN A 72 -18.99 5.86 -9.40
C GLN A 72 -18.87 4.52 -8.64
N ALA A 73 -19.93 3.72 -8.63
CA ALA A 73 -19.92 2.40 -8.00
C ALA A 73 -18.91 1.44 -8.68
N LYS A 74 -18.75 1.50 -10.01
CA LYS A 74 -17.74 0.69 -10.72
C LYS A 74 -16.31 1.11 -10.37
N TYR A 75 -16.04 2.41 -10.25
CA TYR A 75 -14.73 2.89 -9.82
C TYR A 75 -14.40 2.47 -8.39
N GLN A 76 -15.38 2.55 -7.48
CA GLN A 76 -15.23 2.09 -6.11
C GLN A 76 -15.01 0.58 -6.03
N LEU A 77 -15.72 -0.20 -6.85
CA LEU A 77 -15.49 -1.64 -6.95
C LEU A 77 -14.07 -1.96 -7.40
N ALA A 78 -13.57 -1.28 -8.46
CA ALA A 78 -12.21 -1.47 -8.94
C ALA A 78 -11.16 -1.16 -7.85
N PHE A 79 -11.39 -0.08 -7.08
CA PHE A 79 -10.51 0.27 -5.96
C PHE A 79 -10.59 -0.74 -4.81
N ALA A 80 -11.80 -1.16 -4.41
CA ALA A 80 -12.01 -2.14 -3.35
C ALA A 80 -11.36 -3.49 -3.69
N LEU A 81 -11.50 -3.96 -4.94
CA LEU A 81 -10.79 -5.14 -5.42
C LEU A 81 -9.27 -4.95 -5.35
N GLY A 82 -8.75 -3.80 -5.77
CA GLY A 82 -7.33 -3.47 -5.60
C GLY A 82 -6.87 -3.62 -4.14
N ILE A 83 -7.56 -2.97 -3.20
CA ILE A 83 -7.23 -3.07 -1.77
C ILE A 83 -7.33 -4.51 -1.25
N ALA A 84 -8.31 -5.29 -1.69
CA ALA A 84 -8.40 -6.71 -1.33
C ALA A 84 -7.17 -7.51 -1.83
N PHE A 85 -6.77 -7.32 -3.08
CA PHE A 85 -5.61 -7.96 -3.68
C PHE A 85 -4.26 -7.39 -3.20
N TYR A 86 -4.27 -6.25 -2.52
CA TYR A 86 -3.10 -5.77 -1.78
C TYR A 86 -2.88 -6.56 -0.48
N ASN A 87 -3.96 -6.96 0.20
CA ASN A 87 -3.91 -7.56 1.54
C ASN A 87 -3.94 -9.10 1.52
N LEU A 88 -4.82 -9.73 0.73
CA LEU A 88 -5.00 -11.19 0.72
C LEU A 88 -3.73 -11.95 0.28
N PRO A 89 -3.03 -11.55 -0.79
CA PRO A 89 -1.87 -12.29 -1.30
C PRO A 89 -0.57 -11.98 -0.54
N ALA A 90 -0.62 -11.16 0.51
CA ALA A 90 0.57 -10.80 1.29
C ALA A 90 1.25 -12.02 1.91
N MET A 91 0.46 -12.98 2.42
CA MET A 91 0.98 -14.24 2.95
C MET A 91 1.72 -15.05 1.88
N VAL A 92 1.10 -15.22 0.70
CA VAL A 92 1.70 -15.96 -0.42
C VAL A 92 2.96 -15.27 -0.92
N SER A 93 2.93 -13.94 -1.03
CA SER A 93 4.12 -13.15 -1.38
C SER A 93 5.25 -13.32 -0.36
N GLY A 94 4.93 -13.34 0.94
CA GLY A 94 5.88 -13.64 2.00
C GLY A 94 6.51 -15.02 1.83
N MET A 95 5.70 -16.07 1.64
CA MET A 95 6.19 -17.43 1.39
C MET A 95 7.10 -17.52 0.16
N ILE A 96 6.76 -16.83 -0.93
CA ILE A 96 7.61 -16.77 -2.14
C ILE A 96 8.94 -16.09 -1.81
N SER A 97 8.92 -14.97 -1.07
CA SER A 97 10.14 -14.26 -0.66
C SER A 97 11.03 -15.12 0.23
N ASP A 98 10.44 -15.88 1.14
CA ASP A 98 11.17 -16.71 2.09
C ASP A 98 11.78 -17.95 1.40
N TYR A 99 11.04 -18.59 0.48
CA TYR A 99 11.48 -19.81 -0.19
C TYR A 99 12.36 -19.55 -1.44
N PHE A 100 11.93 -18.66 -2.34
CA PHE A 100 12.62 -18.37 -3.59
C PHE A 100 13.54 -17.15 -3.52
N GLY A 101 13.56 -16.46 -2.38
CA GLY A 101 14.32 -15.23 -2.18
C GLY A 101 13.57 -13.97 -2.66
N PRO A 102 13.95 -12.81 -2.13
CA PRO A 102 13.25 -11.55 -2.40
C PRO A 102 13.41 -11.07 -3.85
N ARG A 103 14.49 -11.46 -4.53
CA ARG A 103 14.70 -11.14 -5.95
C ARG A 103 13.65 -11.80 -6.85
N SER A 104 13.28 -13.05 -6.56
CA SER A 104 12.26 -13.79 -7.32
C SER A 104 10.89 -13.13 -7.17
N LEU A 105 10.52 -12.76 -5.93
CA LEU A 105 9.31 -11.99 -5.66
C LEU A 105 9.33 -10.65 -6.41
N LYS A 106 10.48 -9.99 -6.47
CA LYS A 106 10.63 -8.71 -7.18
C LYS A 106 10.41 -8.84 -8.68
N LEU A 107 10.91 -9.91 -9.31
CA LEU A 107 10.67 -10.19 -10.73
C LEU A 107 9.18 -10.42 -11.03
N ILE A 108 8.48 -11.14 -10.17
CA ILE A 108 7.02 -11.31 -10.27
C ILE A 108 6.31 -9.95 -10.15
N ALA A 109 6.74 -9.12 -9.19
CA ALA A 109 6.18 -7.78 -9.01
C ALA A 109 6.34 -6.88 -10.25
N ILE A 110 7.47 -7.01 -10.97
CA ILE A 110 7.75 -6.26 -12.20
C ILE A 110 6.79 -6.67 -13.32
N ILE A 111 6.52 -7.97 -13.48
CA ILE A 111 5.55 -8.48 -14.45
C ILE A 111 4.15 -7.93 -14.14
N PHE A 112 3.74 -7.97 -12.87
CA PHE A 112 2.46 -7.40 -12.45
C PHE A 112 2.38 -5.89 -12.70
N HIS A 113 3.47 -5.14 -12.45
CA HIS A 113 3.52 -3.70 -12.75
C HIS A 113 3.31 -3.43 -14.23
N LEU A 114 4.00 -4.18 -15.10
CA LEU A 114 3.86 -4.06 -16.56
C LEU A 114 2.41 -4.33 -16.99
N ILE A 115 1.81 -5.44 -16.53
CA ILE A 115 0.42 -5.79 -16.88
C ILE A 115 -0.53 -4.67 -16.44
N SER A 116 -0.36 -4.17 -15.22
CA SER A 116 -1.21 -3.11 -14.66
C SER A 116 -1.19 -1.85 -15.50
N TRP A 117 -0.01 -1.30 -15.78
CA TRP A 117 0.13 -0.04 -16.50
C TRP A 117 -0.11 -0.18 -18.01
N LEU A 118 0.17 -1.33 -18.62
CA LEU A 118 -0.25 -1.56 -20.01
C LEU A 118 -1.79 -1.63 -20.11
N SER A 119 -2.46 -2.27 -19.16
CA SER A 119 -3.93 -2.36 -19.13
C SER A 119 -4.58 -0.97 -19.05
N LEU A 120 -4.08 -0.09 -18.18
CA LEU A 120 -4.56 1.29 -18.10
C LEU A 120 -4.25 2.08 -19.38
N GLY A 121 -3.10 1.82 -20.04
CA GLY A 121 -2.71 2.52 -21.26
C GLY A 121 -3.62 2.24 -22.45
N PHE A 122 -4.13 1.00 -22.55
CA PHE A 122 -5.04 0.56 -23.61
C PHE A 122 -6.52 0.72 -23.27
N ILE A 123 -6.84 1.36 -22.14
CA ILE A 123 -8.23 1.54 -21.73
C ILE A 123 -9.00 2.38 -22.77
N THR A 124 -10.23 1.96 -23.04
CA THR A 124 -11.17 2.62 -23.97
C THR A 124 -12.58 2.43 -23.44
N PRO A 125 -13.59 3.21 -23.88
CA PRO A 125 -14.98 3.00 -23.46
C PRO A 125 -15.46 1.55 -23.63
N ASN A 126 -15.08 0.90 -24.74
CA ASN A 126 -15.42 -0.49 -25.05
C ASN A 126 -14.62 -1.53 -24.24
N ARG A 127 -13.46 -1.14 -23.68
CA ARG A 127 -12.57 -2.00 -22.88
C ARG A 127 -12.41 -1.48 -21.45
N ASN A 128 -13.51 -1.00 -20.87
CA ASN A 128 -13.54 -0.42 -19.52
C ASN A 128 -13.15 -1.43 -18.41
N TRP A 129 -13.33 -2.74 -18.65
CA TRP A 129 -12.90 -3.82 -17.75
C TRP A 129 -11.39 -3.85 -17.47
N LEU A 130 -10.57 -3.25 -18.35
CA LEU A 130 -9.13 -3.10 -18.14
C LEU A 130 -8.80 -2.27 -16.89
N LEU A 131 -9.73 -1.45 -16.40
CA LEU A 131 -9.55 -0.71 -15.15
C LEU A 131 -9.41 -1.65 -13.94
N ILE A 132 -10.20 -2.73 -13.90
CA ILE A 132 -10.13 -3.72 -12.81
C ILE A 132 -8.82 -4.51 -12.89
N ILE A 133 -8.39 -4.87 -14.11
CA ILE A 133 -7.08 -5.51 -14.31
C ILE A 133 -5.98 -4.59 -13.81
N HIS A 134 -6.04 -3.30 -14.17
CA HIS A 134 -5.08 -2.31 -13.70
C HIS A 134 -5.00 -2.29 -12.16
N THR A 135 -6.12 -2.14 -11.45
CA THR A 135 -6.10 -2.01 -9.98
C THR A 135 -5.65 -3.28 -9.27
N VAL A 136 -6.07 -4.46 -9.74
CA VAL A 136 -5.68 -5.75 -9.15
C VAL A 136 -4.18 -6.00 -9.32
N PHE A 137 -3.65 -5.87 -10.55
CA PHE A 137 -2.23 -6.09 -10.80
C PHE A 137 -1.33 -5.00 -10.22
N LEU A 138 -1.83 -3.74 -10.13
CA LEU A 138 -1.12 -2.66 -9.43
C LEU A 138 -0.91 -3.03 -7.96
N SER A 139 -1.95 -3.58 -7.34
CA SER A 139 -1.95 -3.92 -5.92
C SER A 139 -1.03 -5.11 -5.64
N LEU A 140 -1.11 -6.16 -6.46
CA LEU A 140 -0.19 -7.29 -6.41
C LEU A 140 1.26 -6.85 -6.58
N SER A 141 1.55 -6.01 -7.58
CA SER A 141 2.89 -5.47 -7.79
C SER A 141 3.38 -4.66 -6.58
N GLY A 142 2.50 -3.84 -6.00
CA GLY A 142 2.82 -2.97 -4.89
C GLY A 142 3.20 -3.75 -3.62
N ILE A 143 2.36 -4.71 -3.20
CA ILE A 143 2.64 -5.52 -2.00
C ILE A 143 3.87 -6.42 -2.21
N SER A 144 4.03 -7.05 -3.37
CA SER A 144 5.19 -7.88 -3.67
C SER A 144 6.50 -7.06 -3.71
N THR A 145 6.44 -5.84 -4.27
CA THR A 145 7.56 -4.88 -4.24
C THR A 145 7.94 -4.50 -2.82
N LEU A 146 6.96 -4.19 -1.97
CA LEU A 146 7.19 -3.82 -0.58
C LEU A 146 7.87 -4.94 0.20
N LEU A 147 7.34 -6.16 0.11
CA LEU A 147 7.85 -7.32 0.85
C LEU A 147 9.28 -7.67 0.41
N ALA A 148 9.55 -7.67 -0.90
CA ALA A 148 10.91 -7.87 -1.42
C ALA A 148 11.87 -6.77 -0.93
N SER A 149 11.38 -5.55 -0.72
CA SER A 149 12.20 -4.41 -0.28
C SER A 149 12.64 -4.52 1.17
N PHE A 150 11.88 -5.19 2.05
CA PHE A 150 12.26 -5.35 3.45
C PHE A 150 13.56 -6.12 3.67
N SER A 151 14.00 -6.91 2.68
CA SER A 151 15.28 -7.63 2.74
C SER A 151 16.48 -6.70 2.89
N ILE A 152 16.41 -5.46 2.40
CA ILE A 152 17.49 -4.47 2.57
C ILE A 152 17.70 -4.13 4.05
N SER A 153 16.65 -4.18 4.88
CA SER A 153 16.72 -3.87 6.31
C SER A 153 17.65 -4.84 7.06
N ASN A 154 17.86 -6.04 6.52
CA ASN A 154 18.77 -7.03 7.10
C ASN A 154 20.22 -6.55 7.12
N HIS A 155 20.60 -5.67 6.20
CA HIS A 155 21.93 -5.07 6.14
C HIS A 155 22.17 -3.99 7.21
N PHE A 156 21.12 -3.57 7.92
CA PHE A 156 21.12 -2.50 8.92
C PHE A 156 20.76 -3.04 10.31
N VAL A 157 21.51 -4.01 10.82
CA VAL A 157 21.21 -4.74 12.08
C VAL A 157 20.88 -3.82 13.27
N LYS A 158 21.59 -2.69 13.44
CA LYS A 158 21.39 -1.77 14.56
C LYS A 158 20.17 -0.84 14.41
N SER A 159 19.69 -0.64 13.20
CA SER A 159 18.64 0.33 12.86
C SER A 159 17.59 -0.33 11.95
N ARG A 160 17.33 -1.62 12.16
CA ARG A 160 16.47 -2.41 11.28
C ARG A 160 15.03 -1.93 11.37
N GLY A 161 14.54 -1.59 12.57
CA GLY A 161 13.21 -1.04 12.77
C GLY A 161 13.04 0.30 12.06
N LEU A 162 14.03 1.19 12.18
CA LEU A 162 14.06 2.48 11.49
C LEU A 162 14.04 2.32 9.96
N VAL A 163 14.88 1.45 9.40
CA VAL A 163 14.96 1.23 7.95
C VAL A 163 13.66 0.62 7.43
N THR A 164 13.09 -0.34 8.16
CA THR A 164 11.80 -0.94 7.80
C THR A 164 10.70 0.11 7.82
N ALA A 165 10.64 0.94 8.86
CA ALA A 165 9.66 2.02 8.97
C ALA A 165 9.83 3.07 7.86
N LEU A 166 11.05 3.38 7.44
CA LEU A 166 11.31 4.26 6.28
C LEU A 166 10.74 3.66 4.99
N ILE A 167 10.92 2.36 4.75
CA ILE A 167 10.36 1.65 3.59
C ILE A 167 8.82 1.69 3.64
N SER A 168 8.22 1.44 4.80
CA SER A 168 6.78 1.58 5.03
C SER A 168 6.28 3.01 4.79
N GLY A 169 7.02 4.02 5.25
CA GLY A 169 6.69 5.42 5.03
C GLY A 169 6.75 5.82 3.56
N SER A 170 7.74 5.28 2.83
CA SER A 170 7.84 5.46 1.39
C SER A 170 6.63 4.88 0.65
N GLN A 171 6.14 3.70 1.05
CA GLN A 171 4.88 3.16 0.51
C GLN A 171 3.72 4.15 0.71
N LEU A 172 3.61 4.83 1.84
CA LEU A 172 2.52 5.81 2.04
C LEU A 172 2.62 7.01 1.09
N THR A 173 3.86 7.40 0.73
CA THR A 173 4.17 8.44 -0.27
C THR A 173 3.59 8.11 -1.64
N GLY A 174 3.45 6.84 -2.00
CA GLY A 174 2.95 6.47 -3.33
C GLY A 174 1.51 6.91 -3.64
N SER A 175 0.71 7.19 -2.61
CA SER A 175 -0.63 7.78 -2.80
C SER A 175 -0.60 9.17 -3.45
N LEU A 176 0.52 9.90 -3.36
CA LEU A 176 0.71 11.22 -3.98
C LEU A 176 0.65 11.18 -5.49
N TRP A 177 1.13 10.10 -6.11
CA TRP A 177 1.35 10.07 -7.56
C TRP A 177 0.05 10.24 -8.32
N TYR A 178 -1.05 9.61 -7.90
CA TYR A 178 -2.35 9.82 -8.55
C TYR A 178 -2.92 11.22 -8.39
N ALA A 179 -2.63 11.91 -7.29
CA ALA A 179 -2.98 13.32 -7.14
C ALA A 179 -2.17 14.22 -8.10
N ILE A 180 -0.89 13.89 -8.32
CA ILE A 180 -0.07 14.54 -9.34
C ILE A 180 -0.62 14.23 -10.74
N PHE A 181 -0.99 12.99 -11.03
CA PHE A 181 -1.57 12.57 -12.31
C PHE A 181 -2.87 13.29 -12.61
N GLN A 182 -3.73 13.44 -11.60
CA GLN A 182 -4.96 14.20 -11.67
C GLN A 182 -4.68 15.64 -12.13
N ILE A 183 -3.65 16.31 -11.59
CA ILE A 183 -3.28 17.67 -12.04
C ILE A 183 -2.76 17.66 -13.49
N LEU A 184 -1.87 16.72 -13.83
CA LEU A 184 -1.25 16.66 -15.16
C LEU A 184 -2.28 16.38 -16.26
N ILE A 185 -3.19 15.43 -16.02
CA ILE A 185 -4.30 15.10 -16.92
C ILE A 185 -5.33 16.21 -16.90
N GLY A 186 -5.65 16.75 -15.72
CA GLY A 186 -6.60 17.84 -15.50
C GLY A 186 -6.30 19.07 -16.35
N LYS A 187 -5.01 19.44 -16.45
CA LYS A 187 -4.49 20.55 -17.26
C LYS A 187 -4.23 20.19 -18.74
N GLY A 188 -4.47 18.95 -19.14
CA GLY A 188 -4.20 18.49 -20.51
C GLY A 188 -2.72 18.40 -20.89
N LEU A 189 -1.81 18.39 -19.91
CA LEU A 189 -0.37 18.30 -20.16
C LEU A 189 0.04 16.89 -20.62
N ILE A 190 -0.64 15.86 -20.11
CA ILE A 190 -0.35 14.46 -20.41
C ILE A 190 -1.67 13.69 -20.55
N SER A 191 -1.77 12.81 -21.55
CA SER A 191 -2.91 11.91 -21.71
C SER A 191 -2.80 10.70 -20.76
N LEU A 192 -3.94 10.07 -20.43
CA LEU A 192 -3.95 8.86 -19.59
C LEU A 192 -3.07 7.75 -20.17
N SER A 193 -3.10 7.52 -21.49
CA SER A 193 -2.29 6.50 -22.14
C SER A 193 -0.80 6.81 -22.08
N THR A 194 -0.39 8.06 -22.33
CA THR A 194 1.01 8.50 -22.24
C THR A 194 1.55 8.30 -20.83
N LEU A 195 0.78 8.73 -19.82
CA LEU A 195 1.11 8.56 -18.41
C LEU A 195 1.32 7.08 -18.06
N SER A 196 0.43 6.23 -18.58
CA SER A 196 0.50 4.80 -18.37
C SER A 196 1.76 4.17 -18.94
N PHE A 197 2.16 4.56 -20.15
CA PHE A 197 3.40 4.05 -20.76
C PHE A 197 4.65 4.56 -20.05
N ILE A 198 4.64 5.80 -19.55
CA ILE A 198 5.72 6.33 -18.71
C ILE A 198 5.87 5.47 -17.46
N TRP A 199 4.79 5.19 -16.74
CA TRP A 199 4.85 4.37 -15.53
C TRP A 199 5.18 2.90 -15.80
N ALA A 200 4.77 2.36 -16.95
CA ALA A 200 5.18 1.04 -17.40
C ALA A 200 6.71 0.98 -17.65
N SER A 201 7.32 2.06 -18.14
CA SER A 201 8.77 2.10 -18.37
C SER A 201 9.59 1.97 -17.07
N PHE A 202 9.03 2.36 -15.92
CA PHE A 202 9.68 2.17 -14.62
C PHE A 202 9.90 0.70 -14.25
N SER A 203 9.21 -0.25 -14.89
CA SER A 203 9.52 -1.68 -14.75
C SER A 203 10.95 -2.02 -15.17
N VAL A 204 11.54 -1.29 -16.12
CA VAL A 204 12.94 -1.47 -16.51
C VAL A 204 13.88 -1.02 -15.39
N LEU A 205 13.56 0.10 -14.73
CA LEU A 205 14.31 0.59 -13.57
C LEU A 205 14.21 -0.39 -12.39
N MET A 206 13.01 -0.91 -12.13
CA MET A 206 12.78 -1.94 -11.11
C MET A 206 13.54 -3.23 -11.43
N PHE A 207 13.65 -3.60 -12.71
CA PHE A 207 14.44 -4.77 -13.11
C PHE A 207 15.93 -4.55 -12.83
N GLY A 208 16.46 -3.38 -13.17
CA GLY A 208 17.83 -3.01 -12.85
C GLY A 208 18.11 -3.05 -11.34
N SER A 209 17.21 -2.48 -10.53
CA SER A 209 17.35 -2.47 -9.08
C SER A 209 17.26 -3.87 -8.46
N ALA A 210 16.36 -4.70 -8.95
CA ALA A 210 16.25 -6.10 -8.57
C ALA A 210 17.56 -6.84 -8.83
N MET A 211 18.27 -6.46 -9.89
CA MET A 211 19.53 -7.09 -10.22
C MET A 211 20.72 -6.58 -9.38
N LEU A 212 20.71 -5.31 -8.99
CA LEU A 212 21.85 -4.65 -8.34
C LEU A 212 21.80 -4.70 -6.81
N PHE A 213 20.62 -4.56 -6.21
CA PHE A 213 20.48 -4.33 -4.75
C PHE A 213 19.84 -5.49 -4.00
N LEU A 214 19.27 -6.46 -4.70
CA LEU A 214 18.62 -7.62 -4.09
C LEU A 214 19.46 -8.88 -4.31
N ASP A 215 19.82 -9.53 -3.21
CA ASP A 215 20.63 -10.74 -3.24
C ASP A 215 19.88 -11.89 -3.90
N TRP A 216 20.61 -12.69 -4.68
CA TRP A 216 20.14 -14.02 -5.06
C TRP A 216 20.26 -14.93 -3.83
N PRO A 217 19.34 -15.88 -3.60
CA PRO A 217 19.39 -16.79 -2.43
C PRO A 217 20.69 -17.61 -2.30
N PHE A 218 21.65 -17.52 -3.23
CA PHE A 218 22.85 -18.34 -3.25
C PHE A 218 24.14 -17.69 -2.73
N SER A 219 24.17 -16.39 -2.39
CA SER A 219 25.47 -15.73 -2.12
C SER A 219 25.77 -15.29 -0.68
N PHE A 220 24.99 -15.63 0.36
CA PHE A 220 25.29 -15.14 1.71
C PHE A 220 25.07 -16.12 2.88
N ILE A 221 25.02 -17.41 2.58
CA ILE A 221 24.99 -18.46 3.60
C ILE A 221 26.23 -19.31 3.37
N ASP A 222 27.21 -19.18 4.28
CA ASP A 222 28.38 -20.07 4.38
C ASP A 222 27.93 -21.52 4.14
N SER A 223 28.64 -22.26 3.28
CA SER A 223 28.23 -23.61 2.81
C SER A 223 27.96 -24.57 3.99
N THR A 224 28.62 -24.33 5.13
CA THR A 224 28.40 -25.01 6.40
C THR A 224 27.08 -24.62 7.07
N LEU A 225 26.69 -23.35 7.05
CA LEU A 225 25.39 -22.88 7.56
C LEU A 225 24.25 -23.35 6.66
N LYS A 226 24.46 -23.43 5.33
CA LYS A 226 23.49 -24.00 4.39
C LYS A 226 23.25 -25.48 4.68
N SER A 227 24.29 -26.27 4.93
CA SER A 227 24.10 -27.69 5.32
C SER A 227 23.39 -27.88 6.67
N LYS A 228 23.63 -26.99 7.65
CA LYS A 228 22.93 -27.00 8.95
C LYS A 228 21.49 -26.50 8.85
N ILE A 229 21.24 -25.44 8.09
CA ILE A 229 19.91 -24.89 7.82
C ILE A 229 19.13 -25.87 6.98
N THR A 230 19.64 -26.39 5.86
CA THR A 230 18.94 -27.41 5.05
C THR A 230 18.66 -28.69 5.85
N LYS A 231 19.56 -29.16 6.73
CA LYS A 231 19.23 -30.31 7.61
C LYS A 231 18.21 -29.98 8.71
N LYS A 232 18.12 -28.72 9.16
CA LYS A 232 17.19 -28.26 10.19
C LYS A 232 15.83 -27.89 9.58
N GLU A 233 15.80 -27.21 8.44
CA GLU A 233 14.64 -26.83 7.64
C GLU A 233 14.02 -28.02 6.91
N VAL A 234 14.78 -28.97 6.34
CA VAL A 234 14.16 -30.20 5.80
C VAL A 234 13.49 -31.02 6.92
N LYS A 235 13.93 -30.89 8.18
CA LYS A 235 13.23 -31.43 9.36
C LYS A 235 12.05 -30.57 9.86
N THR A 236 11.99 -29.29 9.49
CA THR A 236 10.96 -28.35 9.97
C THR A 236 9.85 -28.17 8.93
N ILE A 237 10.18 -28.19 7.64
CA ILE A 237 9.28 -28.12 6.49
C ILE A 237 8.50 -29.44 6.33
N THR A 238 9.01 -30.57 6.82
CA THR A 238 8.22 -31.82 6.90
C THR A 238 7.15 -31.82 8.00
N ASN A 239 7.07 -30.78 8.84
CA ASN A 239 6.02 -30.65 9.85
C ASN A 239 5.07 -29.50 9.48
N ASP A 240 4.18 -29.72 8.51
CA ASP A 240 2.96 -28.89 8.32
C ASP A 240 2.21 -28.71 9.65
N ASP A 241 2.30 -29.70 10.55
CA ASP A 241 1.81 -29.68 11.92
C ASP A 241 2.36 -28.51 12.76
N THR A 242 3.58 -28.03 12.51
CA THR A 242 4.16 -26.91 13.29
C THR A 242 3.61 -25.55 12.87
N LEU A 243 3.44 -25.30 11.56
CA LEU A 243 2.83 -24.07 11.05
C LEU A 243 1.36 -23.98 11.46
N ILE A 244 0.60 -25.06 11.26
CA ILE A 244 -0.81 -25.12 11.66
C ILE A 244 -0.93 -24.93 13.17
N LYS A 245 -0.06 -25.53 13.97
CA LYS A 245 -0.04 -25.34 15.44
C LYS A 245 0.26 -23.90 15.86
N HIS A 246 1.11 -23.17 15.14
CA HIS A 246 1.34 -21.74 15.39
C HIS A 246 0.15 -20.87 14.97
N LEU A 247 -0.44 -21.14 13.80
CA LEU A 247 -1.61 -20.42 13.29
C LEU A 247 -2.87 -20.65 14.15
N THR A 248 -2.98 -21.83 14.78
CA THR A 248 -4.10 -22.18 15.67
C THR A 248 -3.86 -21.79 17.13
N SER A 249 -2.70 -21.20 17.45
CA SER A 249 -2.40 -20.72 18.80
C SER A 249 -3.38 -19.60 19.20
N PRO A 250 -4.00 -19.67 20.39
CA PRO A 250 -4.98 -18.68 20.83
C PRO A 250 -4.39 -17.27 20.88
N LEU A 251 -3.13 -17.13 21.27
CA LEU A 251 -2.44 -15.84 21.30
C LEU A 251 -2.28 -15.26 19.88
N PHE A 252 -1.90 -16.09 18.90
CA PHE A 252 -1.74 -15.67 17.52
C PHE A 252 -3.06 -15.19 16.93
N ILE A 253 -4.15 -15.94 17.17
CA ILE A 253 -5.49 -15.58 16.72
C ILE A 253 -5.94 -14.25 17.33
N VAL A 254 -5.79 -14.07 18.65
CA VAL A 254 -6.20 -12.84 19.33
C VAL A 254 -5.43 -11.62 18.82
N VAL A 255 -4.10 -11.72 18.70
CA VAL A 255 -3.26 -10.63 18.18
C VAL A 255 -3.61 -10.32 16.72
N THR A 256 -3.80 -11.35 15.89
CA THR A 256 -4.14 -11.18 14.48
C THR A 256 -5.50 -10.53 14.31
N LEU A 257 -6.52 -10.96 15.07
CA LEU A 257 -7.84 -10.34 15.07
C LEU A 257 -7.80 -8.88 15.53
N PHE A 258 -7.03 -8.58 16.58
CA PHE A 258 -6.85 -7.21 17.05
C PHE A 258 -6.20 -6.31 16.00
N LEU A 259 -5.09 -6.74 15.40
CA LEU A 259 -4.41 -6.00 14.34
C LEU A 259 -5.28 -5.88 13.08
N SER A 260 -6.04 -6.92 12.73
CA SER A 260 -6.98 -6.90 11.60
C SER A 260 -8.10 -5.90 11.83
N SER A 261 -8.62 -5.80 13.05
CA SER A 261 -9.63 -4.80 13.43
C SER A 261 -9.11 -3.38 13.27
N LEU A 262 -7.90 -3.09 13.78
CA LEU A 262 -7.27 -1.78 13.60
C LEU A 262 -7.00 -1.46 12.11
N LEU A 263 -6.51 -2.44 11.36
CA LEU A 263 -6.21 -2.28 9.93
C LEU A 263 -7.48 -2.05 9.10
N LEU A 264 -8.58 -2.72 9.45
CA LEU A 264 -9.87 -2.53 8.81
C LEU A 264 -10.37 -1.10 8.99
N THR A 265 -10.29 -0.55 10.21
CA THR A 265 -10.72 0.84 10.50
C THR A 265 -9.98 1.85 9.62
N VAL A 266 -8.65 1.72 9.49
CA VAL A 266 -7.85 2.66 8.68
C VAL A 266 -7.95 2.41 7.17
N SER A 267 -8.32 1.20 6.74
CA SER A 267 -8.44 0.84 5.32
C SER A 267 -9.83 1.11 4.76
N PHE A 268 -10.87 1.10 5.61
CA PHE A 268 -12.25 1.29 5.19
C PHE A 268 -12.55 2.75 4.79
N LEU A 269 -12.08 3.72 5.59
CA LEU A 269 -12.39 5.14 5.35
C LEU A 269 -11.92 5.63 3.96
N PRO A 270 -10.69 5.33 3.48
CA PRO A 270 -10.27 5.67 2.11
C PRO A 270 -11.19 5.12 1.01
N ILE A 271 -11.76 3.92 1.19
CA ILE A 271 -12.64 3.28 0.20
C ILE A 271 -13.94 4.06 0.07
N VAL A 272 -14.52 4.47 1.20
CA VAL A 272 -15.80 5.19 1.25
C VAL A 272 -15.61 6.70 1.07
N TRP A 273 -14.38 7.21 1.21
CA TRP A 273 -14.06 8.64 1.20
C TRP A 273 -14.71 9.41 0.04
N PRO A 274 -14.62 8.99 -1.23
CA PRO A 274 -15.24 9.75 -2.32
C PRO A 274 -16.77 9.81 -2.22
N ALA A 275 -17.43 8.72 -1.80
CA ALA A 275 -18.88 8.72 -1.59
C ALA A 275 -19.29 9.56 -0.39
N TRP A 276 -18.51 9.51 0.69
CA TRP A 276 -18.80 10.27 1.90
C TRP A 276 -18.66 11.77 1.67
N ILE A 277 -17.59 12.21 1.00
CA ILE A 277 -17.42 13.61 0.61
C ILE A 277 -18.49 14.04 -0.40
N SER A 278 -18.85 13.19 -1.35
CA SER A 278 -19.96 13.48 -2.27
C SER A 278 -21.26 13.73 -1.51
N TYR A 279 -21.56 12.91 -0.50
CA TYR A 279 -22.73 13.09 0.35
C TYR A 279 -22.67 14.40 1.15
N LEU A 280 -21.54 14.71 1.78
CA LEU A 280 -21.38 15.92 2.60
C LEU A 280 -21.38 17.22 1.79
N THR A 281 -20.98 17.18 0.52
CA THR A 281 -20.83 18.36 -0.34
C THR A 281 -21.98 18.57 -1.31
N GLY A 282 -23.04 17.75 -1.23
CA GLY A 282 -24.18 17.82 -2.16
C GLY A 282 -23.79 17.53 -3.60
N SER A 283 -22.85 16.60 -3.82
CA SER A 283 -22.35 16.18 -5.13
C SER A 283 -21.65 17.27 -5.96
N ASN A 284 -21.13 18.32 -5.32
CA ASN A 284 -20.30 19.30 -6.01
C ASN A 284 -18.94 18.70 -6.42
N SER A 285 -18.73 18.55 -7.74
CA SER A 285 -17.55 17.93 -8.33
C SER A 285 -16.23 18.65 -7.98
N GLU A 286 -16.24 19.98 -7.87
CA GLU A 286 -15.04 20.76 -7.53
C GLU A 286 -14.58 20.48 -6.09
N SER A 287 -15.53 20.43 -5.15
CA SER A 287 -15.26 20.12 -3.75
C SER A 287 -14.72 18.69 -3.59
N ILE A 288 -15.34 17.70 -4.24
CA ILE A 288 -14.90 16.29 -4.19
C ILE A 288 -13.46 16.15 -4.71
N THR A 289 -13.16 16.82 -5.82
CA THR A 289 -11.82 16.88 -6.42
C THR A 289 -10.80 17.45 -5.45
N SER A 290 -11.11 18.61 -4.84
CA SER A 290 -10.22 19.28 -3.88
C SER A 290 -9.96 18.44 -2.61
N TYR A 291 -11.00 17.91 -1.99
CA TYR A 291 -10.86 17.09 -0.78
C TYR A 291 -10.12 15.77 -1.04
N THR A 292 -10.36 15.14 -2.18
CA THR A 292 -9.66 13.90 -2.57
C THR A 292 -8.18 14.17 -2.88
N PHE A 293 -7.89 15.32 -3.51
CA PHE A 293 -6.52 15.78 -3.74
C PHE A 293 -5.77 15.98 -2.41
N TRP A 294 -6.35 16.72 -1.46
CA TRP A 294 -5.72 16.97 -0.15
C TRP A 294 -5.59 15.69 0.68
N PHE A 295 -6.55 14.77 0.58
CA PHE A 295 -6.45 13.44 1.20
C PHE A 295 -5.17 12.73 0.75
N ASN A 296 -4.95 12.65 -0.56
CA ASN A 296 -3.79 11.96 -1.13
C ASN A 296 -2.48 12.70 -0.83
N MET A 297 -2.49 14.04 -0.89
CA MET A 297 -1.34 14.87 -0.52
C MET A 297 -0.91 14.64 0.93
N LEU A 298 -1.84 14.67 1.88
CA LEU A 298 -1.53 14.48 3.29
C LEU A 298 -1.15 13.02 3.59
N ALA A 299 -1.80 12.04 2.98
CA ALA A 299 -1.44 10.63 3.12
C ALA A 299 0.01 10.36 2.68
N GLY A 300 0.46 11.09 1.65
CA GLY A 300 1.82 11.03 1.16
C GLY A 300 2.90 11.52 2.10
N LEU A 301 2.57 12.44 3.01
CA LEU A 301 3.51 12.96 4.01
C LEU A 301 3.83 11.94 5.12
N GLY A 302 3.24 10.75 5.07
CA GLY A 302 3.50 9.65 6.00
C GLY A 302 4.99 9.27 6.11
N ILE A 303 5.81 9.52 5.09
CA ILE A 303 7.26 9.28 5.12
C ILE A 303 8.00 10.10 6.18
N PHE A 304 7.47 11.24 6.61
CA PHE A 304 8.08 12.06 7.67
C PHE A 304 7.73 11.56 9.07
N ILE A 305 6.58 10.89 9.21
CA ILE A 305 6.09 10.36 10.49
C ILE A 305 6.61 8.94 10.73
N ALA A 306 6.73 8.13 9.68
CA ALA A 306 7.14 6.73 9.80
C ALA A 306 8.50 6.51 10.51
N PRO A 307 9.55 7.34 10.29
CA PRO A 307 10.83 7.20 10.97
C PRO A 307 10.74 7.36 12.49
N LEU A 308 9.80 8.17 12.99
CA LEU A 308 9.56 8.32 14.42
C LEU A 308 9.10 6.99 15.03
N CYS A 309 8.25 6.24 14.32
CA CYS A 309 7.78 4.93 14.75
C CYS A 309 8.94 3.93 14.82
N GLY A 310 9.78 3.90 13.77
CA GLY A 310 10.96 3.04 13.74
C GLY A 310 11.98 3.39 14.82
N PHE A 311 12.18 4.69 15.09
CA PHE A 311 13.03 5.16 16.18
C PHE A 311 12.51 4.70 17.55
N ILE A 312 11.20 4.81 17.81
CA ILE A 312 10.59 4.33 19.06
C ILE A 312 10.78 2.82 19.22
N VAL A 313 10.64 2.03 18.16
CA VAL A 313 10.88 0.58 18.18
C VAL A 313 12.34 0.26 18.50
N ASP A 314 13.29 0.95 17.86
CA ASP A 314 14.72 0.74 18.06
C ASP A 314 15.26 1.39 19.36
N PHE A 315 14.49 2.29 19.98
CA PHE A 315 14.90 3.02 21.19
C PHE A 315 15.16 2.08 22.36
N LYS A 316 16.43 2.01 22.78
CA LYS A 316 16.88 1.10 23.85
C LYS A 316 16.56 -0.38 23.59
N ALA A 317 16.31 -0.79 22.34
CA ALA A 317 15.97 -2.18 22.00
C ALA A 317 17.07 -3.19 22.41
N HIS A 318 18.33 -2.75 22.49
CA HIS A 318 19.47 -3.53 22.98
C HIS A 318 19.37 -3.93 24.47
N ARG A 319 18.45 -3.34 25.24
CA ARG A 319 18.26 -3.62 26.67
C ARG A 319 17.43 -4.88 26.96
N GLY A 320 16.87 -5.53 25.93
CA GLY A 320 16.18 -6.82 26.05
C GLY A 320 14.78 -6.84 25.41
N TYR A 321 14.27 -8.05 25.20
CA TYR A 321 12.97 -8.32 24.55
C TYR A 321 11.79 -7.61 25.20
N THR A 322 11.77 -7.53 26.53
CA THR A 322 10.69 -6.89 27.31
C THR A 322 10.56 -5.39 27.01
N GLN A 323 11.67 -4.65 26.93
CA GLN A 323 11.65 -3.21 26.64
C GLN A 323 11.13 -2.94 25.22
N LYS A 324 11.51 -3.81 24.28
CA LYS A 324 11.08 -3.71 22.90
C LYS A 324 9.57 -3.97 22.76
N MET A 325 9.05 -4.99 23.43
CA MET A 325 7.60 -5.26 23.49
C MET A 325 6.83 -4.10 24.14
N PHE A 326 7.40 -3.47 25.17
CA PHE A 326 6.80 -2.30 25.80
C PHE A 326 6.69 -1.10 24.85
N ASN A 327 7.77 -0.76 24.12
CA ASN A 327 7.76 0.34 23.14
C ASN A 327 6.70 0.10 22.04
N ILE A 328 6.52 -1.16 21.63
CA ILE A 328 5.55 -1.55 20.61
C ILE A 328 4.12 -1.47 21.14
N SER A 329 3.90 -1.89 22.38
CA SER A 329 2.60 -1.72 23.05
C SER A 329 2.19 -0.25 23.09
N ILE A 330 3.12 0.67 23.36
CA ILE A 330 2.84 2.11 23.34
C ILE A 330 2.33 2.56 21.96
N LEU A 331 3.03 2.19 20.89
CA LEU A 331 2.63 2.56 19.52
C LEU A 331 1.25 1.99 19.16
N GLN A 332 0.95 0.76 19.56
CA GLN A 332 -0.36 0.14 19.32
C GLN A 332 -1.47 0.79 20.16
N THR A 333 -1.19 1.19 21.41
CA THR A 333 -2.16 1.93 22.23
C THR A 333 -2.49 3.29 21.62
N ILE A 334 -1.48 4.04 21.15
CA ILE A 334 -1.69 5.32 20.44
C ILE A 334 -2.57 5.11 19.21
N THR A 335 -2.27 4.06 18.43
CA THR A 335 -3.05 3.71 17.24
C THR A 335 -4.51 3.37 17.59
N TRP A 336 -4.74 2.58 18.64
CA TRP A 336 -6.08 2.22 19.09
C TRP A 336 -6.89 3.45 19.51
N ILE A 337 -6.29 4.35 20.29
CA ILE A 337 -6.92 5.63 20.68
C ILE A 337 -7.26 6.45 19.42
N GLY A 338 -6.35 6.49 18.44
CA GLY A 338 -6.57 7.15 17.16
C GLY A 338 -7.76 6.56 16.39
N CYS A 339 -7.84 5.24 16.27
CA CYS A 339 -8.95 4.55 15.62
C CYS A 339 -10.30 4.79 16.33
N VAL A 340 -10.34 4.76 17.67
CA VAL A 340 -11.56 5.07 18.42
C VAL A 340 -11.98 6.52 18.19
N SER A 341 -11.03 7.46 18.26
CA SER A 341 -11.28 8.88 18.00
C SER A 341 -11.80 9.11 16.59
N LEU A 342 -11.23 8.40 15.59
CA LEU A 342 -11.68 8.44 14.22
C LEU A 342 -13.15 8.03 14.09
N CYS A 343 -13.54 6.92 14.72
CA CYS A 343 -14.93 6.46 14.72
C CYS A 343 -15.88 7.52 15.32
N VAL A 344 -15.51 8.13 16.44
CA VAL A 344 -16.31 9.19 17.10
C VAL A 344 -16.47 10.42 16.20
N VAL A 345 -15.39 10.86 15.56
CA VAL A 345 -15.44 12.03 14.66
C VAL A 345 -16.27 11.73 13.41
N CYS A 346 -16.17 10.54 12.84
CA CYS A 346 -16.97 10.14 11.68
C CYS A 346 -18.49 10.13 11.96
N LEU A 347 -18.92 9.95 13.22
CA LEU A 347 -20.34 10.04 13.60
C LEU A 347 -20.93 11.44 13.49
N GLN A 348 -20.11 12.50 13.50
CA GLN A 348 -20.58 13.89 13.51
C GLN A 348 -21.08 14.38 12.13
N GLN A 349 -20.92 13.57 11.06
CA GLN A 349 -21.43 13.80 9.69
C GLN A 349 -21.32 15.26 9.20
N SER A 350 -20.22 15.94 9.51
CA SER A 350 -19.96 17.33 9.12
C SER A 350 -18.65 17.45 8.35
N ILE A 351 -18.53 18.49 7.52
CA ILE A 351 -17.32 18.74 6.72
C ILE A 351 -16.12 19.04 7.62
N THR A 352 -16.31 19.77 8.72
CA THR A 352 -15.26 20.04 9.71
C THR A 352 -14.79 18.77 10.39
N ALA A 353 -15.71 17.88 10.75
CA ALA A 353 -15.37 16.55 11.27
C ALA A 353 -14.62 15.71 10.23
N ALA A 354 -14.97 15.77 8.94
CA ALA A 354 -14.27 15.05 7.88
C ALA A 354 -12.79 15.47 7.76
N GLN A 355 -12.48 16.77 7.93
CA GLN A 355 -11.10 17.27 7.95
C GLN A 355 -10.31 16.77 9.17
N ILE A 356 -10.94 16.72 10.34
CA ILE A 356 -10.31 16.18 11.56
C ILE A 356 -10.09 14.67 11.43
N ALA A 357 -11.10 13.94 10.93
CA ALA A 357 -11.03 12.52 10.67
C ALA A 357 -9.87 12.18 9.71
N LEU A 358 -9.64 13.01 8.69
CA LEU A 358 -8.53 12.85 7.77
C LEU A 358 -7.17 12.86 8.49
N PHE A 359 -6.96 13.84 9.37
CA PHE A 359 -5.70 13.97 10.09
C PHE A 359 -5.45 12.80 11.04
N ILE A 360 -6.49 12.40 11.79
CA ILE A 360 -6.43 11.25 12.70
C ILE A 360 -6.17 9.96 11.93
N LEU A 361 -6.84 9.77 10.78
CA LEU A 361 -6.68 8.60 9.92
C LEU A 361 -5.22 8.47 9.47
N ILE A 362 -4.62 9.54 8.97
CA ILE A 362 -3.27 9.50 8.41
C ILE A 362 -2.26 9.13 9.49
N ILE A 363 -2.32 9.79 10.65
CA ILE A 363 -1.42 9.48 11.77
C ILE A 363 -1.60 8.04 12.23
N SER A 364 -2.85 7.62 12.48
CA SER A 364 -3.14 6.26 12.97
C SER A 364 -2.70 5.20 11.98
N ARG A 365 -2.90 5.44 10.67
CA ARG A 365 -2.46 4.55 9.60
C ARG A 365 -0.94 4.45 9.52
N VAL A 366 -0.22 5.57 9.61
CA VAL A 366 1.25 5.56 9.57
C VAL A 366 1.79 4.77 10.76
N ILE A 367 1.31 5.05 11.97
CA ILE A 367 1.78 4.38 13.19
C ILE A 367 1.47 2.89 13.13
N LEU A 368 0.25 2.51 12.70
CA LEU A 368 -0.14 1.11 12.57
C LEU A 368 0.75 0.37 11.59
N VAL A 369 0.89 0.87 10.36
CA VAL A 369 1.60 0.17 9.28
C VAL A 369 3.10 0.16 9.55
N ALA A 370 3.72 1.33 9.77
CA ALA A 370 5.16 1.42 9.99
C ALA A 370 5.58 0.77 11.31
N GLY A 371 4.80 0.97 12.38
CA GLY A 371 5.07 0.35 13.68
C GLY A 371 4.97 -1.18 13.65
N SER A 372 3.91 -1.72 13.02
CA SER A 372 3.74 -3.18 12.92
C SER A 372 4.77 -3.83 12.00
N GLN A 373 5.13 -3.18 10.89
CA GLN A 373 6.17 -3.71 9.99
C GLN A 373 7.56 -3.65 10.64
N ALA A 374 7.88 -2.57 11.36
CA ALA A 374 9.12 -2.48 12.14
C ALA A 374 9.21 -3.54 13.24
N LEU A 375 8.10 -3.90 13.89
CA LEU A 375 8.02 -5.05 14.81
C LEU A 375 8.42 -6.34 14.10
N ILE A 376 7.78 -6.66 12.96
CA ILE A 376 8.01 -7.92 12.24
C ILE A 376 9.47 -8.05 11.79
N ALA A 377 10.08 -6.96 11.31
CA ALA A 377 11.47 -7.02 10.84
C ALA A 377 12.48 -7.24 11.97
N THR A 378 12.16 -6.80 13.19
CA THR A 378 13.12 -6.75 14.30
C THR A 378 13.01 -7.95 15.25
N VAL A 379 11.90 -8.69 15.25
CA VAL A 379 11.72 -9.95 15.99
C VAL A 379 12.40 -11.07 15.23
#